data_AF-A0A093H1J7-F1
#
_entry.id   AF-A0A093H1J7-F1
#
_cell.length_a   1.000
_cell.length_b   1.000
_cell.length_c   1.000
_cell.angle_alpha   90.00
_cell.angle_beta   90.00
_cell.angle_gamma   90.00
#
_symmetry.space_group_name_H-M   'P 1'
#
loop_
_entity.id
_entity.type
_entity.pdbx_description
1 polymer ?
#
loop_
_entity_poly.entity_id
_entity_poly.type
_entity_poly.pdbx_seq_one_letter_code
_entity_poly.pdbx_strand_id
1 'polypeptide(L)'
;LQNCDLVQQSIVHIVQSPQKNSQTTDETEDNCAGGILKNLEREPESLTRIDLSTSILPSHSAGLAVILDATKNSTTLSSEKSGAGSYNSFYVFCKNVCQAVKPGKLRVRCSLCKQGALTLARGPSCWDDVLIPNRIRGACQSQRCNGNTAEFYFKCGAHPTTDSETSVALNLITTNSRCITCITCTDVRSPVLVFQCVHRHVICLDCFHLYCVTMLNDRRFIHDPELGYSLPCV
;
A
#
# COMPACT_ATOMS: atom_id res chain seq x y z
N LEU A 1 -22.91 1.35 -3.04
CA LEU A 1 -21.67 1.55 -3.85
C LEU A 1 -20.69 2.52 -3.19
N GLN A 2 -21.07 3.76 -2.85
CA GLN A 2 -20.16 4.71 -2.17
C GLN A 2 -19.53 4.14 -0.88
N ASN A 3 -20.30 3.41 -0.07
CA ASN A 3 -19.81 2.78 1.18
C ASN A 3 -18.72 1.69 0.97
N CYS A 4 -18.44 1.30 -0.27
CA CYS A 4 -17.47 0.25 -0.63
C CYS A 4 -16.16 0.83 -1.20
N ASP A 5 -15.95 2.16 -1.10
CA ASP A 5 -14.78 2.89 -1.62
C ASP A 5 -14.49 2.65 -3.12
N LEU A 6 -15.50 2.26 -3.90
CA LEU A 6 -15.34 1.96 -5.32
C LEU A 6 -15.13 3.23 -6.13
N VAL A 7 -13.86 3.52 -6.42
CA VAL A 7 -13.45 4.59 -7.35
C VAL A 7 -14.05 4.35 -8.74
N GLN A 8 -14.31 5.42 -9.49
CA GLN A 8 -14.93 5.36 -10.83
C GLN A 8 -14.19 4.36 -11.75
N GLN A 9 -14.97 3.54 -12.47
CA GLN A 9 -14.49 2.44 -13.34
C GLN A 9 -13.66 1.35 -12.61
N SER A 10 -13.92 1.11 -11.32
CA SER A 10 -13.40 -0.07 -10.63
C SER A 10 -14.09 -1.37 -11.07
N ILE A 11 -13.30 -2.43 -11.25
CA ILE A 11 -13.78 -3.78 -11.54
C ILE A 11 -14.14 -4.50 -10.23
N VAL A 12 -15.25 -5.25 -10.26
CA VAL A 12 -15.74 -6.15 -9.20
C VAL A 12 -16.03 -7.53 -9.80
N HIS A 13 -15.76 -8.60 -9.05
CA HIS A 13 -16.09 -9.96 -9.46
C HIS A 13 -17.35 -10.44 -8.74
N ILE A 14 -18.35 -10.90 -9.49
CA ILE A 14 -19.54 -11.56 -8.94
C ILE A 14 -19.34 -13.06 -9.12
N VAL A 15 -19.50 -13.82 -8.03
CA VAL A 15 -19.42 -15.28 -8.01
C VAL A 15 -20.78 -15.85 -7.67
N GLN A 16 -21.21 -16.87 -8.41
CA GLN A 16 -22.40 -17.64 -8.08
C GLN A 16 -22.03 -18.65 -7.00
N SER A 17 -22.74 -18.62 -5.86
CA SER A 17 -22.61 -19.65 -4.84
C SER A 17 -22.92 -21.03 -5.45
N PRO A 18 -22.18 -22.09 -5.07
CA PRO A 18 -22.59 -23.45 -5.42
C PRO A 18 -23.99 -23.67 -4.84
N GLN A 19 -24.98 -23.94 -5.68
CA GLN A 19 -26.30 -24.32 -5.19
C GLN A 19 -26.13 -25.62 -4.40
N LYS A 20 -26.37 -25.57 -3.08
CA LYS A 20 -26.67 -26.78 -2.33
C LYS A 20 -27.97 -27.33 -2.92
N ASN A 21 -27.88 -28.46 -3.64
CA ASN A 21 -29.05 -29.25 -3.97
C ASN A 21 -29.61 -29.83 -2.65
N SER A 22 -30.52 -29.10 -2.02
CA SER A 22 -31.24 -29.52 -0.82
C SER A 22 -32.57 -30.16 -1.19
N GLN A 23 -32.51 -31.45 -1.47
CA GLN A 23 -33.59 -32.45 -1.42
C GLN A 23 -32.87 -33.68 -0.83
N THR A 24 -33.13 -34.21 0.36
CA THR A 24 -34.30 -34.41 1.25
C THR A 24 -33.73 -34.63 2.69
N THR A 25 -34.42 -34.82 3.82
CA THR A 25 -35.83 -34.98 4.23
C THR A 25 -35.93 -34.62 5.73
N ASP A 26 -37.15 -34.65 6.29
CA ASP A 26 -37.57 -34.15 7.61
C ASP A 26 -36.86 -34.65 8.89
N GLU A 27 -37.01 -33.81 9.92
CA GLU A 27 -37.13 -34.09 11.36
C GLU A 27 -36.13 -35.01 12.09
N THR A 28 -35.36 -34.37 12.98
CA THR A 28 -35.36 -34.75 14.42
C THR A 28 -34.81 -33.59 15.26
N GLU A 29 -35.53 -33.22 16.32
CA GLU A 29 -35.04 -32.28 17.33
C GLU A 29 -33.97 -32.97 18.20
N ASP A 30 -32.87 -32.29 18.51
CA ASP A 30 -32.19 -32.52 19.78
C ASP A 30 -31.53 -31.23 20.32
N ASN A 31 -31.66 -31.02 21.62
CA ASN A 31 -31.29 -29.80 22.32
C ASN A 31 -29.91 -29.95 22.96
N CYS A 32 -28.92 -29.19 22.50
CA CYS A 32 -27.67 -28.99 23.24
C CYS A 32 -27.21 -27.53 23.21
N ALA A 33 -27.47 -26.81 24.31
CA ALA A 33 -27.01 -25.44 24.52
C ALA A 33 -25.49 -25.40 24.79
N GLY A 34 -24.70 -25.14 23.75
CA GLY A 34 -23.27 -24.83 23.84
C GLY A 34 -23.03 -23.33 23.65
N GLY A 35 -22.46 -22.67 24.66
CA GLY A 35 -22.31 -21.20 24.67
C GLY A 35 -21.50 -20.63 23.50
N ILE A 36 -22.06 -19.63 22.82
CA ILE A 36 -21.39 -18.90 21.74
C ILE A 36 -20.24 -18.08 22.33
N LEU A 37 -19.02 -18.63 22.24
CA LEU A 37 -17.80 -17.85 22.28
C LEU A 37 -17.78 -16.94 21.04
N LYS A 38 -18.29 -15.71 21.20
CA LYS A 38 -18.09 -14.64 20.21
C LYS A 38 -16.60 -14.32 20.19
N ASN A 39 -15.85 -15.02 19.34
CA ASN A 39 -14.60 -14.48 18.84
C ASN A 39 -14.91 -13.08 18.30
N LEU A 40 -14.15 -12.09 18.77
CA LEU A 40 -14.16 -10.75 18.21
C LEU A 40 -13.40 -10.80 16.87
N GLU A 41 -14.00 -11.46 15.88
CA GLU A 41 -13.49 -11.48 14.52
C GLU A 41 -13.53 -10.05 14.00
N ARG A 42 -12.35 -9.43 13.95
CA ARG A 42 -12.15 -8.10 13.40
C ARG A 42 -12.48 -8.18 11.91
N GLU A 43 -13.62 -7.61 11.52
CA GLU A 43 -14.06 -7.48 10.13
C GLU A 43 -12.85 -7.13 9.22
N PRO A 44 -12.63 -7.89 8.13
CA PRO A 44 -11.42 -7.74 7.32
C PRO A 44 -11.42 -6.37 6.64
N GLU A 45 -10.47 -5.54 7.04
CA GLU A 45 -10.35 -4.16 6.57
C GLU A 45 -10.10 -4.09 5.05
N SER A 46 -10.84 -3.23 4.36
CA SER A 46 -10.77 -3.09 2.91
C SER A 46 -9.36 -2.66 2.46
N LEU A 47 -8.83 -3.29 1.42
CA LEU A 47 -7.54 -2.94 0.81
C LEU A 47 -7.46 -1.47 0.34
N THR A 48 -8.60 -0.80 0.17
CA THR A 48 -8.70 0.64 -0.15
C THR A 48 -8.29 1.57 1.00
N ARG A 49 -8.30 1.09 2.25
CA ARG A 49 -8.05 1.90 3.46
C ARG A 49 -6.71 1.60 4.14
N ILE A 50 -5.97 0.61 3.64
CA ILE A 50 -4.74 0.14 4.28
C ILE A 50 -3.62 1.18 4.13
N ASP A 51 -3.04 1.57 5.26
CA ASP A 51 -1.86 2.43 5.31
C ASP A 51 -0.63 1.69 5.85
N LEU A 52 0.35 1.46 4.96
CA LEU A 52 1.66 0.91 5.32
C LEU A 52 2.71 2.00 5.64
N SER A 53 2.37 3.30 5.51
CA SER A 53 3.26 4.43 5.82
C SER A 53 3.64 4.50 7.30
N THR A 54 2.81 3.95 8.18
CA THR A 54 3.12 3.80 9.62
C THR A 54 4.34 2.92 9.86
N SER A 55 4.52 1.86 9.07
CA SER A 55 5.74 1.05 9.03
C SER A 55 6.89 1.77 8.31
N ILE A 56 6.56 2.73 7.43
CA ILE A 56 7.38 3.68 6.66
C ILE A 56 8.19 4.72 7.47
N LEU A 57 7.44 5.57 8.17
CA LEU A 57 7.91 6.89 8.60
C LEU A 57 8.61 6.86 9.97
N PRO A 58 9.70 7.64 10.16
CA PRO A 58 10.31 7.85 11.47
C PRO A 58 9.28 8.33 12.52
N SER A 59 9.23 7.70 13.70
CA SER A 59 8.25 7.98 14.75
C SER A 59 8.33 9.43 15.29
N HIS A 60 9.48 10.06 15.15
CA HIS A 60 9.71 11.46 15.50
C HIS A 60 10.26 12.20 14.29
N SER A 61 9.81 13.43 14.08
CA SER A 61 10.48 14.38 13.19
C SER A 61 11.80 14.82 13.84
N ALA A 62 12.82 13.96 13.75
CA ALA A 62 14.19 14.26 14.19
C ALA A 62 14.86 15.22 13.19
N GLY A 63 14.26 16.41 13.02
CA GLY A 63 14.88 17.52 12.32
C GLY A 63 15.99 18.09 13.18
N LEU A 64 17.20 18.17 12.63
CA LEU A 64 18.27 18.98 13.20
C LEU A 64 17.84 20.46 13.14
N ALA A 65 17.31 20.97 14.24
CA ALA A 65 16.99 22.37 14.43
C ALA A 65 17.59 22.85 15.76
N VAL A 66 18.89 23.16 15.72
CA VAL A 66 19.65 23.67 16.87
C VAL A 66 20.25 25.03 16.50
N ILE A 67 19.56 26.10 16.93
CA ILE A 67 20.06 27.48 17.17
C ILE A 67 20.50 28.21 15.87
N LEU A 68 19.79 29.22 15.37
CA LEU A 68 19.62 30.62 15.83
C LEU A 68 18.27 31.18 15.27
N ASP A 69 17.61 32.25 15.75
CA ASP A 69 17.75 33.10 16.95
C ASP A 69 16.36 33.69 17.35
N ALA A 70 16.28 34.59 18.33
CA ALA A 70 15.03 35.13 18.87
C ALA A 70 14.53 36.43 18.21
N THR A 71 13.40 36.37 17.49
CA THR A 71 12.36 37.43 17.57
C THR A 71 10.97 36.94 17.15
N LYS A 72 9.94 37.61 17.66
CA LYS A 72 8.53 37.27 17.48
C LYS A 72 8.05 37.55 16.05
N ASN A 73 7.36 36.59 15.42
CA ASN A 73 6.01 36.82 14.89
C ASN A 73 5.34 35.50 14.50
N SER A 74 4.21 35.20 15.13
CA SER A 74 3.39 34.03 14.87
C SER A 74 2.53 34.23 13.61
N THR A 75 3.06 33.87 12.45
CA THR A 75 2.26 33.77 11.22
C THR A 75 1.67 32.37 11.11
N THR A 76 0.40 32.23 11.47
CA THR A 76 -0.35 30.99 11.30
C THR A 76 -0.50 30.64 9.82
N LEU A 77 0.31 29.71 9.32
CA LEU A 77 0.09 29.12 8.00
C LEU A 77 -1.25 28.38 8.01
N SER A 78 -2.13 28.80 7.11
CA SER A 78 -3.52 28.37 7.01
C SER A 78 -3.63 26.86 6.81
N SER A 79 -4.34 26.20 7.74
CA SER A 79 -4.84 24.85 7.50
C SER A 79 -5.93 24.92 6.43
N GLU A 80 -5.51 24.79 5.17
CA GLU A 80 -6.42 24.60 4.05
C GLU A 80 -7.15 23.27 4.25
N LYS A 81 -8.46 23.36 4.53
CA LYS A 81 -9.39 22.21 4.56
C LYS A 81 -9.58 21.67 3.15
N SER A 82 -8.57 20.98 2.63
CA SER A 82 -8.68 20.17 1.43
C SER A 82 -9.60 18.98 1.71
N GLY A 83 -10.80 18.99 1.14
CA GLY A 83 -11.85 18.01 1.43
C GLY A 83 -11.43 16.58 1.09
N ALA A 84 -11.70 15.64 2.01
CA ALA A 84 -11.57 14.18 1.93
C ALA A 84 -10.72 13.64 0.76
N GLY A 85 -9.45 14.05 0.70
CA GLY A 85 -8.53 13.56 -0.32
C GLY A 85 -8.30 12.07 -0.14
N SER A 86 -8.37 11.31 -1.24
CA SER A 86 -8.00 9.88 -1.27
C SER A 86 -6.64 9.70 -0.60
N TYR A 87 -6.61 9.12 0.59
CA TYR A 87 -5.36 8.86 1.31
C TYR A 87 -4.58 7.80 0.53
N ASN A 88 -3.45 8.21 -0.05
CA ASN A 88 -2.71 7.40 -1.01
C ASN A 88 -1.48 6.78 -0.33
N SER A 89 -1.68 5.65 0.34
CA SER A 89 -0.63 4.93 1.07
C SER A 89 0.47 4.36 0.17
N PHE A 90 0.16 4.15 -1.11
CA PHE A 90 0.99 3.42 -2.06
C PHE A 90 1.38 4.29 -3.26
N TYR A 91 2.62 4.12 -3.71
CA TYR A 91 3.12 4.74 -4.93
C TYR A 91 3.61 3.67 -5.90
N VAL A 92 3.39 3.90 -7.19
CA VAL A 92 3.78 3.01 -8.28
C VAL A 92 4.46 3.81 -9.40
N PHE A 93 5.34 3.17 -10.17
CA PHE A 93 5.76 3.71 -11.46
C PHE A 93 4.82 3.21 -12.56
N CYS A 94 3.99 4.10 -13.12
CA CYS A 94 3.16 3.76 -14.27
C CYS A 94 3.97 3.96 -15.56
N LYS A 95 4.36 2.83 -16.19
CA LYS A 95 5.23 2.81 -17.38
C LYS A 95 4.56 3.34 -18.66
N ASN A 96 3.27 3.05 -18.86
CA ASN A 96 2.65 3.19 -20.18
C ASN A 96 1.99 4.56 -20.38
N VAL A 97 1.04 4.92 -19.51
CA VAL A 97 0.20 6.12 -19.70
C VAL A 97 0.80 7.37 -19.04
N CYS A 98 1.35 7.25 -17.82
CA CYS A 98 1.82 8.41 -17.07
C CYS A 98 3.34 8.64 -17.15
N GLN A 99 4.13 7.60 -17.44
CA GLN A 99 5.60 7.61 -17.45
C GLN A 99 6.23 8.23 -16.18
N ALA A 100 5.57 8.07 -15.03
CA ALA A 100 5.88 8.78 -13.80
C ALA A 100 5.44 8.02 -12.55
N VAL A 101 5.97 8.45 -11.40
CA VAL A 101 5.49 8.05 -10.08
C VAL A 101 4.07 8.59 -9.88
N LYS A 102 3.13 7.71 -9.52
CA LYS A 102 1.72 8.04 -9.26
C LYS A 102 1.20 7.26 -8.05
N PRO A 103 0.11 7.71 -7.41
CA PRO A 103 -0.64 6.89 -6.45
C PRO A 103 -0.96 5.50 -7.01
N GLY A 104 -0.81 4.47 -6.19
CA GLY A 104 -1.08 3.08 -6.52
C GLY A 104 -2.37 2.57 -5.88
N LYS A 105 -3.06 1.66 -6.56
CA LYS A 105 -4.19 0.88 -6.03
C LYS A 105 -3.70 -0.53 -5.71
N LEU A 106 -3.68 -0.90 -4.43
CA LEU A 106 -3.45 -2.29 -4.01
C LEU A 106 -4.63 -3.17 -4.44
N ARG A 107 -4.33 -4.33 -5.00
CA ARG A 107 -5.29 -5.35 -5.44
C ARG A 107 -4.78 -6.73 -5.04
N VAL A 108 -5.69 -7.70 -5.02
CA VAL A 108 -5.38 -9.09 -4.70
C VAL A 108 -6.09 -10.03 -5.68
N ARG A 109 -5.47 -11.17 -5.94
CA ARG A 109 -6.04 -12.28 -6.71
C ARG A 109 -5.61 -13.61 -6.10
N CYS A 110 -6.33 -14.68 -6.45
CA CYS A 110 -5.91 -16.04 -6.13
C CYS A 110 -4.62 -16.39 -6.88
N SER A 111 -3.58 -16.83 -6.17
CA SER A 111 -2.29 -17.15 -6.80
C SER A 111 -2.38 -18.30 -7.82
N LEU A 112 -3.37 -19.20 -7.68
CA LEU A 112 -3.60 -20.35 -8.54
C LEU A 112 -4.36 -20.00 -9.84
N CYS A 113 -5.59 -19.48 -9.75
CA CYS A 113 -6.43 -19.20 -10.93
C CYS A 113 -6.33 -17.76 -11.46
N LYS A 114 -5.56 -16.90 -10.80
CA LYS A 114 -5.37 -15.46 -11.11
C LYS A 114 -6.65 -14.59 -11.10
N GLN A 115 -7.78 -15.11 -10.63
CA GLN A 115 -9.03 -14.37 -10.49
C GLN A 115 -9.05 -13.51 -9.21
N GLY A 116 -9.68 -12.33 -9.27
CA GLY A 116 -9.83 -11.43 -8.12
C GLY A 116 -10.85 -11.86 -7.06
N ALA A 117 -11.53 -13.00 -7.24
CA ALA A 117 -12.51 -13.56 -6.31
C ALA A 117 -11.85 -14.34 -5.15
N LEU A 118 -10.86 -13.75 -4.48
CA LEU A 118 -10.19 -14.33 -3.31
C LEU A 118 -10.55 -13.52 -2.05
N THR A 119 -11.21 -14.15 -1.09
CA THR A 119 -11.47 -13.56 0.24
C THR A 119 -10.27 -13.80 1.14
N LEU A 120 -9.72 -12.76 1.75
CA LEU A 120 -8.55 -12.87 2.63
C LEU A 120 -8.94 -13.30 4.05
N ALA A 121 -8.10 -14.13 4.69
CA ALA A 121 -8.26 -14.48 6.10
C ALA A 121 -7.82 -13.36 7.06
N ARG A 122 -6.96 -12.45 6.59
CA ARG A 122 -6.57 -11.21 7.28
C ARG A 122 -6.13 -10.15 6.25
N GLY A 123 -6.24 -8.87 6.61
CA GLY A 123 -5.60 -7.80 5.85
C GLY A 123 -4.06 -7.83 5.96
N PRO A 124 -3.34 -7.30 4.94
CA PRO A 124 -1.92 -7.01 5.07
C PRO A 124 -1.64 -5.85 6.03
N SER A 125 -0.57 -5.96 6.83
CA SER A 125 -0.18 -4.99 7.86
C SER A 125 1.19 -4.34 7.65
N CYS A 126 2.01 -4.89 6.74
CA CYS A 126 3.33 -4.36 6.39
C CYS A 126 3.65 -4.64 4.91
N TRP A 127 4.73 -4.05 4.38
CA TRP A 127 5.11 -4.26 2.98
C TRP A 127 5.45 -5.70 2.65
N ASP A 128 6.06 -6.45 3.57
CA ASP A 128 6.33 -7.87 3.35
C ASP A 128 5.07 -8.67 3.02
N ASP A 129 3.93 -8.37 3.67
CA ASP A 129 2.67 -9.09 3.49
C ASP A 129 2.14 -9.00 2.04
N VAL A 130 2.54 -7.95 1.31
CA VAL A 130 2.13 -7.70 -0.08
C VAL A 130 3.26 -7.89 -1.11
N LEU A 131 4.52 -7.92 -0.68
CA LEU A 131 5.68 -8.12 -1.57
C LEU A 131 6.21 -9.56 -1.55
N ILE A 132 6.15 -10.26 -0.41
CA ILE A 132 6.63 -11.64 -0.29
C ILE A 132 5.53 -12.61 -0.75
N PRO A 133 5.78 -13.46 -1.77
CA PRO A 133 4.80 -14.41 -2.25
C PRO A 133 4.30 -15.36 -1.16
N ASN A 134 3.03 -15.74 -1.25
CA ASN A 134 2.40 -16.76 -0.40
C ASN A 134 2.30 -16.44 1.11
N ARG A 135 2.54 -15.19 1.52
CA ARG A 135 2.54 -14.78 2.95
C ARG A 135 1.15 -14.65 3.58
N ILE A 136 0.12 -14.32 2.81
CA ILE A 136 -1.27 -14.26 3.28
C ILE A 136 -2.11 -15.37 2.63
N ARG A 137 -2.94 -16.00 3.46
CA ARG A 137 -3.92 -17.01 3.03
C ARG A 137 -5.31 -16.40 2.85
N GLY A 138 -6.13 -17.09 2.07
CA GLY A 138 -7.52 -16.75 1.81
C GLY A 138 -8.30 -17.95 1.31
N ALA A 139 -9.53 -17.73 0.85
CA ALA A 139 -10.37 -18.73 0.18
C ALA A 139 -10.81 -18.19 -1.19
N CYS A 140 -10.48 -18.93 -2.25
CA CYS A 140 -10.92 -18.59 -3.61
C CYS A 140 -12.39 -19.00 -3.79
N GLN A 141 -13.21 -18.07 -4.27
CA GLN A 141 -14.63 -18.25 -4.53
C GLN A 141 -14.92 -18.58 -6.00
N SER A 142 -13.89 -18.68 -6.85
CA SER A 142 -14.04 -19.10 -8.24
C SER A 142 -14.44 -20.57 -8.33
N GLN A 143 -15.40 -20.88 -9.22
CA GLN A 143 -15.82 -22.25 -9.48
C GLN A 143 -14.62 -23.15 -9.83
N ARG A 144 -14.58 -24.36 -9.24
CA ARG A 144 -13.52 -25.36 -9.43
C ARG A 144 -12.10 -24.89 -9.06
N CYS A 145 -11.95 -23.90 -8.18
CA CYS A 145 -10.66 -23.48 -7.63
C CYS A 145 -10.57 -23.78 -6.13
N ASN A 146 -9.52 -24.50 -5.72
CA ASN A 146 -9.18 -24.76 -4.31
C ASN A 146 -8.00 -23.88 -3.83
N GLY A 147 -7.66 -22.82 -4.56
CA GLY A 147 -6.57 -21.92 -4.22
C GLY A 147 -6.82 -21.18 -2.91
N ASN A 148 -5.86 -21.27 -1.99
CA ASN A 148 -5.98 -20.76 -0.62
C ASN A 148 -4.97 -19.65 -0.28
N THR A 149 -4.33 -19.06 -1.30
CA THR A 149 -3.15 -18.21 -1.15
C THR A 149 -3.29 -16.93 -1.97
N ALA A 150 -2.92 -15.80 -1.36
CA ALA A 150 -3.02 -14.47 -1.93
C ALA A 150 -1.81 -14.14 -2.81
N GLU A 151 -2.10 -13.54 -3.96
CA GLU A 151 -1.14 -12.83 -4.79
C GLU A 151 -1.58 -11.36 -4.84
N PHE A 152 -0.80 -10.49 -4.20
CA PHE A 152 -1.01 -9.05 -4.26
C PHE A 152 -0.35 -8.46 -5.50
N TYR A 153 -0.95 -7.41 -6.02
CA TYR A 153 -0.43 -6.65 -7.13
C TYR A 153 -0.94 -5.21 -7.08
N PHE A 154 -0.29 -4.31 -7.80
CA PHE A 154 -0.63 -2.89 -7.79
C PHE A 154 -1.03 -2.42 -9.19
N LYS A 155 -1.96 -1.47 -9.26
CA LYS A 155 -2.33 -0.76 -10.50
C LYS A 155 -2.11 0.74 -10.34
N CYS A 156 -2.00 1.47 -11.45
CA CYS A 156 -1.99 2.93 -11.43
C CYS A 156 -3.32 3.48 -10.88
N GLY A 157 -3.22 4.45 -9.97
CA GLY A 157 -4.35 5.16 -9.41
C GLY A 157 -4.93 6.24 -10.32
N ALA A 158 -4.06 6.84 -11.15
CA ALA A 158 -4.32 8.09 -11.88
C ALA A 158 -5.14 7.95 -13.18
N HIS A 159 -5.40 6.73 -13.66
CA HIS A 159 -6.25 6.45 -14.81
C HIS A 159 -7.02 5.13 -14.63
N PRO A 160 -8.03 4.86 -15.47
CA PRO A 160 -8.65 3.53 -15.57
C PRO A 160 -7.63 2.48 -16.01
N THR A 161 -7.72 1.26 -15.49
CA THR A 161 -6.76 0.17 -15.74
C THR A 161 -7.49 -1.15 -15.89
N THR A 162 -7.12 -1.94 -16.90
CA THR A 162 -7.63 -3.32 -17.07
C THR A 162 -7.11 -4.26 -15.97
N ASP A 163 -7.59 -5.51 -15.90
CA ASP A 163 -7.11 -6.49 -14.90
C ASP A 163 -5.75 -7.13 -15.20
N SER A 164 -5.30 -7.08 -16.46
CA SER A 164 -3.94 -7.48 -16.84
C SER A 164 -2.91 -6.37 -16.58
N GLU A 165 -3.33 -5.10 -16.57
CA GLU A 165 -2.46 -3.97 -16.24
C GLU A 165 -2.02 -3.98 -14.79
N THR A 166 -0.70 -4.12 -14.59
CA THR A 166 -0.03 -3.98 -13.29
C THR A 166 1.02 -2.88 -13.34
N SER A 167 1.43 -2.39 -12.18
CA SER A 167 2.49 -1.39 -12.03
C SER A 167 3.39 -1.79 -10.85
N VAL A 168 4.68 -1.50 -10.95
CA VAL A 168 5.64 -1.84 -9.89
C VAL A 168 5.44 -0.89 -8.72
N ALA A 169 5.27 -1.43 -7.52
CA ALA A 169 5.20 -0.65 -6.29
C ALA A 169 6.58 -0.12 -5.91
N LEU A 170 6.61 1.15 -5.51
CA LEU A 170 7.80 1.84 -5.02
C LEU A 170 7.71 1.90 -3.50
N ASN A 171 8.03 0.79 -2.85
CA ASN A 171 7.83 0.57 -1.41
C ASN A 171 8.60 1.53 -0.49
N LEU A 172 9.65 2.19 -1.00
CA LEU A 172 10.38 3.23 -0.27
C LEU A 172 9.72 4.62 -0.36
N ILE A 173 8.76 4.81 -1.28
CA ILE A 173 8.07 6.09 -1.48
C ILE A 173 6.76 6.09 -0.69
N THR A 174 6.52 7.15 0.07
CA THR A 174 5.31 7.28 0.91
C THR A 174 4.81 8.72 1.00
N THR A 175 3.55 8.88 1.42
CA THR A 175 2.95 10.19 1.68
C THR A 175 3.61 10.80 2.91
N ASN A 176 4.07 12.06 2.84
CA ASN A 176 4.70 12.74 3.96
C ASN A 176 3.65 13.27 4.97
N SER A 177 2.90 12.35 5.57
CA SER A 177 1.81 12.65 6.51
C SER A 177 2.27 13.28 7.83
N ARG A 178 3.58 13.25 8.12
CA ARG A 178 4.22 13.82 9.32
C ARG A 178 5.01 15.11 9.04
N CYS A 179 4.88 15.69 7.84
CA CYS A 179 5.56 16.94 7.44
C CYS A 179 7.08 16.93 7.67
N ILE A 180 7.74 15.79 7.46
CA ILE A 180 9.18 15.64 7.67
C ILE A 180 9.94 16.42 6.59
N THR A 181 10.89 17.25 7.01
CA THR A 181 11.76 18.02 6.12
C THR A 181 12.69 17.12 5.32
N CYS A 182 12.92 17.45 4.05
CA CYS A 182 13.91 16.78 3.21
C CYS A 182 15.33 16.94 3.79
N ILE A 183 16.10 15.85 3.89
CA ILE A 183 17.47 15.87 4.43
C ILE A 183 18.44 16.80 3.66
N THR A 184 18.22 17.02 2.37
CA THR A 184 19.11 17.83 1.50
C THR A 184 18.68 19.29 1.37
N CYS A 185 17.39 19.56 1.11
CA CYS A 185 16.90 20.91 0.83
C CYS A 185 16.05 21.54 1.95
N THR A 186 15.86 20.84 3.06
CA THR A 186 15.03 21.20 4.23
C THR A 186 13.54 21.50 3.97
N ASP A 187 13.10 21.61 2.72
CA ASP A 187 11.68 21.73 2.35
C ASP A 187 10.83 20.55 2.86
N VAL A 188 9.58 20.86 3.23
CA VAL A 188 8.52 19.85 3.39
C VAL A 188 7.86 19.60 2.03
N ARG A 189 8.04 18.40 1.48
CA ARG A 189 7.44 17.95 0.21
C ARG A 189 6.64 16.65 0.41
N SER A 190 5.77 16.30 -0.54
CA SER A 190 5.05 15.02 -0.55
C SER A 190 4.77 14.59 -1.99
N PRO A 191 4.97 13.30 -2.37
CA PRO A 191 5.56 12.24 -1.56
C PRO A 191 7.06 12.42 -1.28
N VAL A 192 7.59 11.56 -0.41
CA VAL A 192 9.01 11.46 -0.07
C VAL A 192 9.49 10.01 -0.20
N LEU A 193 10.78 9.83 -0.45
CA LEU A 193 11.45 8.55 -0.31
C LEU A 193 12.07 8.45 1.10
N VAL A 194 11.92 7.28 1.72
CA VAL A 194 12.51 6.96 3.03
C VAL A 194 13.53 5.84 2.86
N PHE A 195 14.79 6.13 3.17
CA PHE A 195 15.86 5.14 3.12
C PHE A 195 15.70 4.07 4.21
N GLN A 196 16.23 2.87 3.97
CA GLN A 196 16.22 1.75 4.92
C GLN A 196 17.42 1.76 5.89
N CYS A 197 18.12 2.90 6.03
CA CYS A 197 19.17 3.08 7.03
C CYS A 197 18.56 3.15 8.45
N VAL A 198 19.39 2.97 9.49
CA VAL A 198 18.97 2.96 10.91
C VAL A 198 18.18 4.21 11.30
N HIS A 199 18.56 5.38 10.78
CA HIS A 199 17.90 6.66 11.03
C HIS A 199 16.70 6.95 10.12
N ARG A 200 16.45 6.09 9.12
CA ARG A 200 15.33 6.19 8.17
C ARG A 200 15.23 7.56 7.51
N HIS A 201 16.35 8.05 6.99
CA HIS A 201 16.46 9.38 6.39
C HIS A 201 15.43 9.59 5.27
N VAL A 202 14.89 10.81 5.22
CA VAL A 202 13.79 11.20 4.34
C VAL A 202 14.29 12.21 3.30
N ILE A 203 14.03 11.95 2.02
CA ILE A 203 14.42 12.81 0.90
C ILE A 203 13.22 13.06 -0.02
N CYS A 204 13.04 14.28 -0.51
CA CYS A 204 12.02 14.58 -1.50
C CYS A 204 12.40 13.99 -2.87
N LEU A 205 11.41 13.74 -3.74
CA LEU A 205 11.69 13.09 -5.02
C LEU A 205 12.56 13.95 -5.96
N ASP A 206 12.48 15.28 -5.87
CA ASP A 206 13.29 16.20 -6.68
C ASP A 206 14.78 16.08 -6.32
N CYS A 207 15.11 16.10 -5.02
CA CYS A 207 16.48 15.91 -4.56
C CYS A 207 16.96 14.47 -4.75
N PHE A 208 16.09 13.46 -4.64
CA PHE A 208 16.44 12.08 -4.95
C PHE A 208 16.78 11.88 -6.43
N HIS A 209 16.02 12.53 -7.33
CA HIS A 209 16.35 12.55 -8.76
C HIS A 209 17.72 13.18 -9.01
N LEU A 210 17.98 14.36 -8.42
CA LEU A 210 19.27 15.03 -8.56
C LEU A 210 20.42 14.18 -8.01
N TYR A 211 20.27 13.58 -6.83
CA TYR A 211 21.24 12.65 -6.23
C TYR A 211 21.58 11.49 -7.18
N CYS A 212 20.56 10.82 -7.71
CA CYS A 212 20.74 9.73 -8.67
C CYS A 212 21.45 10.19 -9.95
N VAL A 213 21.12 11.36 -10.50
CA VAL A 213 21.77 11.90 -11.72
C VAL A 213 23.23 12.25 -11.46
N THR A 214 23.55 12.93 -10.35
CA THR A 214 24.93 13.26 -9.96
C THR A 214 25.75 11.98 -9.75
N MET A 215 25.26 11.01 -8.97
CA MET A 215 25.97 9.75 -8.73
C MET A 215 26.13 8.90 -10.00
N LEU A 216 25.22 9.00 -10.98
CA LEU A 216 25.33 8.30 -12.26
C LEU A 216 26.45 8.92 -13.12
N ASN A 217 26.46 10.25 -13.22
CA ASN A 217 27.48 10.99 -13.98
C ASN A 217 28.88 10.77 -13.37
N ASP A 218 28.98 10.78 -12.05
CA ASP A 218 30.23 10.54 -11.30
C ASP A 218 30.63 9.04 -11.26
N ARG A 219 29.81 8.14 -11.82
CA ARG A 219 29.98 6.67 -11.77
C ARG A 219 30.11 6.09 -10.34
N ARG A 220 29.36 6.66 -9.39
CA ARG A 220 29.38 6.32 -7.95
C ARG A 220 28.29 5.35 -7.52
N PHE A 221 27.58 4.72 -8.47
CA PHE A 221 26.68 3.60 -8.17
C PHE A 221 27.49 2.42 -7.62
N ILE A 222 26.98 1.80 -6.55
CA ILE A 222 27.62 0.67 -5.88
C ILE A 222 27.05 -0.61 -6.46
N HIS A 223 27.93 -1.52 -6.90
CA HIS A 223 27.53 -2.86 -7.33
C HIS A 223 27.46 -3.79 -6.12
N ASP A 224 26.24 -4.23 -5.79
CA ASP A 224 25.98 -5.31 -4.85
C ASP A 224 25.84 -6.65 -5.62
N PRO A 225 26.44 -7.77 -5.16
CA PRO A 225 26.37 -9.05 -5.86
C PRO A 225 24.97 -9.66 -6.01
N GLU A 226 24.03 -9.33 -5.12
CA GLU A 226 22.66 -9.88 -5.12
C GLU A 226 21.64 -8.88 -5.70
N LEU A 227 21.84 -7.57 -5.46
CA LEU A 227 20.91 -6.51 -5.86
C LEU A 227 21.31 -5.80 -7.17
N GLY A 228 22.55 -5.94 -7.63
CA GLY A 228 23.11 -5.21 -8.76
C GLY A 228 23.52 -3.77 -8.41
N TYR A 229 23.44 -2.86 -9.37
CA TYR A 229 23.84 -1.45 -9.16
C TYR A 229 22.76 -0.66 -8.40
N SER A 230 23.13 -0.09 -7.26
CA SER A 230 22.25 0.69 -6.39
C SER A 230 22.98 1.90 -5.76
N LEU A 231 22.25 2.68 -4.96
CA LEU A 231 22.77 3.77 -4.14
C LEU A 231 22.38 3.59 -2.67
N PRO A 232 23.26 3.95 -1.73
CA PRO A 232 22.95 3.95 -0.30
C PRO A 232 22.07 5.16 0.06
N CYS A 233 21.89 5.39 1.35
CA CYS A 233 21.45 6.69 1.84
C CYS A 233 22.42 7.80 1.36
N VAL A 234 21.87 8.97 1.05
CA VAL A 234 22.62 10.23 0.85
C VAL A 234 23.40 10.62 2.11
#